data_AF-A0A0H3ZQS4-F1
#
_entry.id   AF-A0A0H3ZQS4-F1
#
_cell.length_a   1.000
_cell.length_b   1.000
_cell.length_c   1.000
_cell.angle_alpha   90.00
_cell.angle_beta   90.00
_cell.angle_gamma   90.00
#
_symmetry.space_group_name_H-M   'P 1'
#
loop_
_entity.id
_entity.type
_entity.pdbx_description
1 polymer ?
#
loop_
_entity_poly.entity_id
_entity_poly.type
_entity_poly.pdbx_seq_one_letter_code
_entity_poly.pdbx_strand_id
1 'polypeptide(L)' 'MDIQVDIKQVVDDLRFVKVSLYEFTNQKGKNVDVMIWVPNCDSISEIELAAKKTAIAQLKVALSSLDKDFE' A
#
# COMPACT_ATOMS: atom_id res chain seq x y z
N MET A 1 2.25 -9.84 11.17
CA MET A 1 1.70 -9.09 10.02
C MET A 1 2.78 -9.02 8.99
N ASP A 2 2.52 -9.57 7.81
CA ASP A 2 3.45 -9.61 6.69
C ASP A 2 3.11 -8.50 5.70
N ILE A 3 4.14 -7.83 5.19
CA ILE A 3 3.99 -6.76 4.19
C ILE A 3 4.63 -7.23 2.89
N GLN A 4 3.83 -7.29 1.83
CA GLN A 4 4.28 -7.66 0.49
C GLN A 4 4.14 -6.48 -0.45
N VAL A 5 5.15 -6.26 -1.29
CA VAL A 5 5.14 -5.25 -2.34
C VAL A 5 5.23 -5.95 -3.68
N ASP A 6 4.23 -5.75 -4.52
CA ASP A 6 4.11 -6.36 -5.83
C ASP A 6 4.14 -5.25 -6.88
N ILE A 7 5.29 -5.17 -7.56
CA ILE A 7 5.58 -4.17 -8.58
C ILE A 7 4.94 -4.62 -9.89
N LYS A 8 4.06 -3.79 -10.44
CA LYS A 8 3.29 -4.09 -11.65
C LYS A 8 3.92 -3.39 -12.86
N GLN A 9 3.13 -2.56 -13.55
CA GLN A 9 3.47 -1.93 -14.81
C GLN A 9 3.90 -0.46 -14.61
N VAL A 10 4.54 0.10 -15.63
CA VAL A 10 4.89 1.52 -15.71
C VAL A 10 3.98 2.21 -16.73
N VAL A 11 3.44 3.38 -16.38
CA VAL A 11 2.64 4.24 -17.25
C VAL A 11 3.06 5.69 -16.97
N ASP A 12 3.41 6.45 -18.01
CA ASP A 12 3.75 7.87 -17.91
C ASP A 12 4.75 8.21 -16.78
N ASP A 13 5.86 7.46 -16.71
CA ASP A 13 6.91 7.60 -15.69
C ASP A 13 6.46 7.36 -14.24
N LEU A 14 5.29 6.73 -14.06
CA LEU A 14 4.80 6.24 -12.79
C LEU A 14 4.75 4.72 -12.80
N ARG A 15 5.16 4.12 -11.69
CA ARG A 15 5.13 2.68 -11.47
C ARG A 15 3.94 2.31 -10.60
N PHE A 16 3.11 1.40 -11.09
CA PHE A 16 1.99 0.85 -10.36
C PHE A 16 2.48 -0.23 -9.39
N VAL A 17 2.09 -0.12 -8.13
CA VAL A 17 2.54 -1.00 -7.06
C VAL A 17 1.35 -1.39 -6.19
N LYS A 18 1.26 -2.66 -5.85
CA LYS A 18 0.34 -3.18 -4.83
C LYS A 18 1.11 -3.40 -3.53
N VAL A 19 0.68 -2.76 -2.45
CA VAL A 19 1.15 -3.04 -1.09
C VAL A 19 0.08 -3.87 -0.38
N SER A 20 0.40 -5.11 -0.04
CA SER A 20 -0.51 -6.03 0.66
C SER A 20 -0.06 -6.17 2.10
N LEU A 21 -0.93 -5.86 3.06
CA LEU A 21 -0.71 -6.14 4.46
C LEU A 21 -1.56 -7.34 4.86
N TYR A 22 -0.90 -8.41 5.28
CA TYR A 22 -1.55 -9.65 5.67
C TYR A 22 -1.35 -9.91 7.17
N GLU A 23 -2.43 -10.19 7.86
CA GLU A 23 -2.39 -10.63 9.25
C GLU A 23 -3.22 -11.92 9.39
N PHE A 24 -2.63 -12.94 9.99
CA PHE A 24 -3.34 -14.15 10.37
C PHE A 24 -3.49 -14.19 11.89
N THR A 25 -4.70 -13.95 12.40
CA THR A 25 -5.02 -13.98 13.84
C THR A 25 -6.31 -14.76 14.07
N ASN A 26 -6.39 -15.49 15.19
CA ASN A 26 -7.58 -16.27 15.57
C ASN A 26 -8.10 -17.22 14.48
N GLN A 27 -7.18 -17.90 13.78
CA GLN A 27 -7.48 -18.81 12.66
C GLN A 27 -8.20 -18.13 11.47
N LYS A 28 -8.17 -16.79 11.38
CA LYS A 28 -8.72 -16.02 10.28
C LYS A 28 -7.64 -15.14 9.65
N GLY A 29 -7.57 -15.16 8.32
CA GLY A 29 -6.75 -14.23 7.55
C GLY A 29 -7.47 -12.91 7.36
N LYS A 30 -6.75 -11.81 7.56
CA LYS A 30 -7.17 -10.45 7.21
C LYS A 30 -6.13 -9.91 6.23
N ASN A 31 -6.59 -9.30 5.15
CA ASN A 31 -5.73 -8.63 4.20
C ASN A 31 -6.24 -7.21 3.92
N VAL A 32 -5.29 -6.29 3.76
CA VAL A 32 -5.54 -4.95 3.25
C VAL A 32 -4.63 -4.74 2.05
N ASP A 33 -5.22 -4.50 0.90
CA ASP A 33 -4.52 -4.27 -0.35
C ASP A 33 -4.63 -2.79 -0.72
N VAL A 34 -3.48 -2.14 -0.90
CA VAL A 34 -3.39 -0.72 -1.27
C VAL A 34 -2.71 -0.63 -2.63
N MET A 35 -3.46 -0.18 -3.64
CA MET A 35 -2.99 0.00 -5.02
C MET A 35 -2.58 1.45 -5.24
N ILE A 36 -1.32 1.70 -5.60
CA ILE A 36 -0.76 3.04 -5.67
C ILE A 36 0.17 3.22 -6.87
N TRP A 37 0.35 4.48 -7.23
CA TRP A 37 1.33 4.92 -8.21
C TRP A 37 2.47 5.62 -7.47
N VAL A 38 3.71 5.29 -7.82
CA VAL A 38 4.92 5.94 -7.31
C VAL A 38 5.81 6.36 -8.48
N PRO A 39 6.71 7.36 -8.30
CA PRO A 39 7.69 7.68 -9.32
C PRO A 39 8.45 6.44 -9.78
N ASN A 40 8.60 6.30 -11.09
CA ASN A 40 9.37 5.22 -11.67
C ASN A 40 10.88 5.49 -11.45
N CYS A 41 11.62 4.49 -10.97
CA CYS A 41 13.07 4.55 -10.89
C CYS A 41 13.68 3.14 -11.07
N ASP A 42 15.00 3.09 -11.20
CA ASP A 42 15.72 1.83 -11.45
C ASP A 42 15.96 1.02 -10.16
N SER A 43 15.76 1.64 -9.00
CA SER A 43 16.00 1.01 -7.71
C SER A 43 14.72 0.40 -7.13
N ILE A 44 14.68 -0.94 -7.07
CA ILE A 44 13.57 -1.69 -6.46
C ILE A 44 13.35 -1.26 -5.00
N SER A 45 14.42 -1.06 -4.24
CA SER A 45 14.32 -0.67 -2.83
C SER A 45 13.73 0.72 -2.64
N GLU A 46 14.02 1.65 -3.55
CA GLU A 46 13.41 2.98 -3.56
C GLU A 46 11.92 2.93 -3.93
N ILE A 47 11.56 2.13 -4.94
CA ILE A 47 10.16 1.89 -5.32
C ILE A 47 9.39 1.32 -4.13
N GLU A 48 9.92 0.30 -3.46
CA GLU A 48 9.27 -0.29 -2.29
C GLU A 48 9.10 0.71 -1.15
N LEU A 49 10.13 1.53 -0.88
CA LEU A 49 10.08 2.53 0.17
C LEU A 49 9.04 3.60 -0.12
N ALA A 50 9.02 4.12 -1.36
CA ALA A 50 8.03 5.07 -1.82
C ALA A 50 6.62 4.48 -1.72
N ALA A 51 6.45 3.23 -2.15
CA ALA A 51 5.18 2.53 -2.11
C ALA A 51 4.66 2.37 -0.67
N LYS A 52 5.51 1.89 0.24
CA LYS A 52 5.16 1.75 1.68
C LYS A 52 4.76 3.09 2.28
N LYS A 53 5.51 4.17 2.02
CA LYS A 53 5.20 5.53 2.53
C LYS A 53 3.85 6.04 2.00
N THR A 54 3.61 5.94 0.70
CA THR A 54 2.36 6.37 0.08
C THR A 54 1.17 5.56 0.58
N ALA A 55 1.31 4.23 0.71
CA ALA A 55 0.27 3.36 1.26
C ALA A 55 -0.09 3.74 2.70
N ILE A 56 0.90 4.01 3.56
CA ILE A 56 0.66 4.48 4.94
C ILE A 56 -0.11 5.80 4.94
N ALA A 57 0.26 6.75 4.10
CA ALA A 57 -0.42 8.04 4.00
C ALA A 57 -1.90 7.86 3.59
N GLN A 58 -2.17 7.03 2.58
CA GLN A 58 -3.53 6.75 2.14
C GLN A 58 -4.36 6.04 3.22
N LEU A 59 -3.79 5.04 3.91
CA LEU A 59 -4.48 4.33 4.98
C LEU A 59 -4.82 5.27 6.14
N LYS A 60 -3.92 6.18 6.52
CA LYS A 60 -4.20 7.19 7.55
C LYS A 60 -5.39 8.07 7.16
N VAL A 61 -5.44 8.54 5.90
CA VAL A 61 -6.56 9.35 5.39
C VAL A 61 -7.86 8.56 5.40
N ALA A 62 -7.83 7.29 4.96
CA ALA A 62 -9.00 6.42 4.94
C ALA A 62 -9.54 6.15 6.36
N LEU A 63 -8.66 5.85 7.32
CA LEU A 63 -9.03 5.69 8.73
C LEU A 63 -9.66 6.96 9.30
N SER A 64 -9.03 8.13 9.10
CA SER A 64 -9.58 9.41 9.54
C SER A 64 -10.91 9.78 8.87
N SER A 65 -11.21 9.21 7.70
CA SER A 65 -12.51 9.42 7.03
C SER A 65 -13.56 8.49 7.60
N LEU A 66 -13.21 7.22 7.84
CA LEU A 66 -14.10 6.24 8.48
C LEU A 66 -14.49 6.68 9.89
N ASP A 67 -13.55 7.17 10.69
CA ASP A 67 -13.83 7.60 12.07
C ASP A 67 -14.89 8.73 12.12
N LYS A 68 -14.87 9.64 11.13
CA LYS A 68 -15.84 10.75 11.03
C LYS A 68 -17.25 10.29 10.70
N ASP A 69 -17.40 9.18 9.98
CA ASP A 69 -18.71 8.67 9.61
C ASP A 69 -19.46 8.03 10.80
N PHE A 70 -18.79 7.87 11.95
CA PHE A 70 -19.37 7.34 13.20
C PHE A 70 -19.60 8.40 14.28
N GLU A 71 -19.29 9.68 14.04
CA GLU A 71 -19.60 10.83 14.91
C GLU A 71 -20.91 11.52 14.47
#